data_AF-A0A937HW45-F1
#
_entry.id   AF-A0A937HW45-F1
#
_cell.length_a   1.000
_cell.length_b   1.000
_cell.length_c   1.000
_cell.angle_alpha   90.00
_cell.angle_beta   90.00
_cell.angle_gamma   90.00
#
_symmetry.space_group_name_H-M   'P 1'
#
loop_
_entity.id
_entity.type
_entity.pdbx_description
1 polymer ?
#
loop_
_entity_poly.entity_id
_entity_poly.type
_entity_poly.pdbx_seq_one_letter_code
_entity_poly.pdbx_strand_id
1 'polypeptide(L)' 'MPEAPRPNNTFALVRSDGLSDRVTSLRFESYDAAYDELELYYRDFCCSDDDKIDYTITSSG' A
#
# COMPACT_ATOMS: atom_id res chain seq x y z
N MET A 1 -13.77 10.54 17.08
CA MET A 1 -13.94 9.08 16.90
C MET A 1 -12.68 8.42 17.45
N PRO A 2 -12.74 7.40 18.32
CA PRO A 2 -11.54 6.87 18.94
C PRO A 2 -10.87 5.88 17.97
N GLU A 3 -9.70 6.23 17.47
CA GLU A 3 -8.85 5.30 16.74
C GLU A 3 -8.24 4.35 17.78
N ALA A 4 -8.68 3.09 17.77
CA ALA A 4 -8.14 2.07 18.66
C ALA A 4 -6.66 1.85 18.31
N PRO A 5 -5.73 1.80 19.30
CA PRO A 5 -4.35 1.46 19.04
C PRO A 5 -4.31 0.01 18.51
N ARG A 6 -4.09 -0.14 17.21
CA ARG A 6 -4.01 -1.46 16.58
C ARG A 6 -2.61 -2.04 16.86
N PRO A 7 -2.51 -3.38 17.01
CA PRO A 7 -1.26 -4.05 17.33
C PRO A 7 -0.18 -3.69 16.30
N ASN A 8 1.09 -3.79 16.72
CA ASN A 8 2.33 -3.58 15.95
C ASN A 8 2.46 -4.48 14.69
N ASN A 9 1.40 -4.62 13.91
CA ASN A 9 1.40 -5.29 12.63
C ASN A 9 1.92 -4.29 11.61
N THR A 10 3.08 -4.62 11.06
CA THR A 10 3.65 -3.81 9.98
C THR A 10 3.00 -4.26 8.68
N PHE A 11 2.32 -3.34 8.02
CA PHE A 11 1.72 -3.53 6.71
C PHE A 11 2.72 -3.09 5.64
N ALA A 12 2.82 -3.85 4.56
CA ALA A 12 3.66 -3.52 3.41
C ALA A 12 2.87 -3.76 2.13
N LEU A 13 3.09 -2.92 1.12
CA LEU A 13 2.53 -3.17 -0.21
C LEU A 13 3.44 -4.13 -0.95
N VAL A 14 2.83 -5.08 -1.66
CA VAL A 14 3.54 -6.03 -2.51
C VAL A 14 2.93 -5.95 -3.91
N ARG A 15 3.76 -5.68 -4.92
CA ARG A 15 3.33 -5.81 -6.32
C ARG A 15 3.12 -7.29 -6.64
N SER A 16 1.99 -7.61 -7.24
CA SER A 16 1.70 -8.96 -7.77
C SER A 16 2.66 -9.38 -8.89
N ASP A 17 3.34 -8.41 -9.51
CA ASP A 17 4.38 -8.60 -10.51
C ASP A 17 5.74 -9.05 -9.92
N GLY A 18 5.89 -9.03 -8.59
CA GLY A 18 7.13 -9.40 -7.89
C GLY A 18 8.24 -8.34 -7.92
N LEU A 19 8.01 -7.22 -8.61
CA LEU A 19 8.91 -6.07 -8.62
C LEU A 19 8.79 -5.23 -7.34
N SER A 20 9.92 -4.70 -6.87
CA SER A 20 9.98 -3.78 -5.74
C SER A 20 9.99 -2.34 -6.25
N ASP A 21 8.97 -1.58 -5.91
CA ASP A 21 8.86 -0.15 -6.19
C ASP A 21 8.94 0.70 -4.91
N ARG A 22 8.93 2.02 -5.08
CA ARG A 22 8.92 3.01 -4.00
C ARG A 22 7.84 2.70 -2.96
N VAL A 23 6.63 2.38 -3.42
CA VAL A 23 5.49 2.06 -2.55
C VAL A 23 5.63 0.71 -1.83
N THR A 24 6.31 -0.28 -2.43
CA THR A 24 6.55 -1.58 -1.79
C THR A 24 7.67 -1.54 -0.74
N SER A 25 8.52 -0.51 -0.80
CA SER A 25 9.56 -0.26 0.21
C SER A 25 9.02 0.47 1.44
N LEU A 26 7.79 1.01 1.36
CA LEU A 26 7.13 1.65 2.49
C LEU A 26 6.54 0.58 3.42
N ARG A 27 6.74 0.79 4.72
CA ARG A 27 6.19 -0.02 5.79
C ARG A 27 5.27 0.87 6.61
N PHE A 28 4.04 0.44 6.75
CA PHE A 28 2.98 1.17 7.42
C PHE A 28 2.64 0.48 8.73
N GLU A 29 2.27 1.27 9.71
CA GLU A 29 1.74 0.78 10.99
C GLU A 29 0.22 0.49 10.92
N SER A 30 -0.43 0.89 9.83
CA SER A 30 -1.87 0.74 9.62
C SER A 30 -2.22 0.38 8.19
N TYR A 31 -3.26 -0.45 8.02
CA TYR A 31 -3.86 -0.77 6.73
C TYR A 31 -4.40 0.49 6.02
N ASP A 32 -5.01 1.41 6.79
CA ASP A 32 -5.56 2.66 6.27
C ASP A 32 -4.48 3.54 5.64
N ALA A 33 -3.36 3.73 6.34
CA ALA A 33 -2.19 4.46 5.83
C ALA A 33 -1.58 3.81 4.57
N ALA A 34 -1.53 2.47 4.51
CA ALA A 34 -1.10 1.75 3.31
C ALA A 34 -2.07 1.96 2.14
N TYR A 35 -3.37 2.06 2.41
CA TYR A 35 -4.41 2.27 1.42
C TYR A 35 -4.42 3.71 0.88
N ASP A 36 -4.20 4.71 1.74
CA ASP A 36 -4.13 6.12 1.36
C ASP A 36 -2.97 6.37 0.38
N GLU A 37 -1.78 5.84 0.67
CA GLU A 37 -0.63 5.91 -0.25
C GLU A 37 -0.87 5.14 -1.56
N LEU A 38 -1.53 3.98 -1.50
CA LEU A 38 -1.92 3.23 -2.68
C LEU A 38 -2.85 4.05 -3.57
N GLU A 39 -3.88 4.66 -2.97
CA GLU A 39 -4.85 5.49 -3.66
C GLU A 39 -4.21 6.72 -4.30
N LEU A 40 -3.29 7.39 -3.57
CA LEU A 40 -2.50 8.50 -4.11
C LEU A 40 -1.66 8.07 -5.31
N TYR A 41 -1.00 6.91 -5.22
CA TYR A 41 -0.20 6.36 -6.33
C TYR A 41 -1.07 6.07 -7.56
N TYR A 42 -2.23 5.44 -7.39
CA TYR A 42 -3.16 5.20 -8.49
C TYR A 42 -3.75 6.49 -9.07
N ARG A 43 -3.97 7.51 -8.22
CA ARG A 43 -4.49 8.81 -8.64
C ARG A 43 -3.47 9.60 -9.46
N ASP A 44 -2.19 9.53 -9.10
CA ASP A 44 -1.10 10.17 -9.84
C ASP A 44 -0.85 9.47 -11.19
N PHE A 45 -1.02 8.14 -11.25
CA PHE A 45 -0.84 7.33 -12.46
C PHE A 45 -2.02 7.41 -13.47
N CYS A 46 -3.06 8.21 -13.17
CA CYS A 46 -4.35 8.22 -13.88
C CYS A 46 -4.30 8.67 -15.37
N CYS A 47 -3.16 9.10 -15.90
CA CYS A 47 -3.04 9.61 -17.27
C CYS A 47 -2.32 8.69 -18.28
N SER A 48 -1.99 7.44 -17.94
CA SER A 48 -1.51 6.44 -18.92
C SER A 48 -2.14 5.08 -18.65
N ASP A 49 -3.31 4.89 -19.26
CA ASP A 49 -4.11 3.67 -19.33
C ASP A 49 -3.30 2.53 -19.97
N ASP A 50 -2.80 1.57 -19.18
CA ASP A 50 -2.91 0.10 -19.41
C ASP A 50 -2.15 -0.73 -18.34
N ASP A 51 -1.13 -0.18 -17.67
CA ASP A 51 -0.37 -0.91 -16.64
C ASP A 51 -0.99 -0.72 -15.24
N LYS A 52 -2.18 -1.30 -15.01
CA LYS A 52 -2.69 -1.48 -13.63
C LYS A 52 -1.84 -2.53 -12.93
N ILE A 53 -0.72 -2.08 -12.37
CA ILE A 53 0.06 -2.87 -11.43
C ILE A 53 -0.83 -3.17 -10.23
N ASP A 54 -1.17 -4.43 -10.02
CA ASP A 54 -1.94 -4.88 -8.87
C ASP A 54 -1.03 -4.92 -7.63
N TYR A 55 -1.46 -4.26 -6.57
CA TYR A 55 -0.76 -4.25 -5.29
C TYR A 55 -1.63 -4.94 -4.23
N THR A 56 -1.02 -5.88 -3.51
CA THR A 56 -1.63 -6.53 -2.35
C THR A 56 -1.01 -6.00 -1.06
N ILE A 57 -1.84 -5.62 -0.09
CA ILE A 57 -1.37 -5.22 1.25
C ILE A 57 -1.15 -6.50 2.06
N THR A 58 0.10 -6.77 2.43
CA THR A 58 0.46 -7.86 3.33
C THR A 58 0.71 -7.33 4.74
N SER A 59 0.27 -8.07 5.76
CA SER A 59 0.56 -7.76 7.16
C SER A 59 1.54 -8.77 7.71
N SER A 60 2.70 -8.31 8.17
CA SER A 60 3.67 -9.14 8.89
C SER A 60 3.56 -8.81 10.38
N GLY A 61 3.26 -9.82 11.20
CA GLY A 61 3.19 -9.73 12.66
C GLY A 61 4.16 -10.69 13.32
#